data_AF-A0A5N6VKV6-F1
#
_entry.id   AF-A0A5N6VKV6-F1
#
_cell.length_a   1.000
_cell.length_b   1.000
_cell.length_c   1.000
_cell.angle_alpha   90.00
_cell.angle_beta   90.00
_cell.angle_gamma   90.00
#
_symmetry.space_group_name_H-M   'P 1'
#
loop_
_entity.id
_entity.type
_entity.pdbx_description
1 polymer ?
#
loop_
_entity_poly.entity_id
_entity_poly.type
_entity_poly.pdbx_seq_one_letter_code
_entity_poly.pdbx_strand_id
1 'polypeptide(L)'
;MYCYDERSHTVKEYEQLWDYNQGWNRMAPPTFNPIYLRQPDRSKGEVFPELWFLDDCIVTAIQHWHLARILLTAFDPRVPRLGPGRRAAVGRREAEIKESMFVLCGIARSNKTAPALITACMGVSMCRPPV
;
A
#
# COMPACT_ATOMS: atom_id res chain seq x y z
N MET A 1 -7.73 -6.51 -15.64
CA MET A 1 -7.05 -6.21 -14.35
C MET A 1 -7.62 -4.88 -13.88
N TYR A 2 -8.22 -4.79 -12.68
CA TYR A 2 -9.06 -3.65 -12.27
C TYR A 2 -8.43 -2.24 -12.48
N CYS A 3 -7.12 -2.09 -12.32
CA CYS A 3 -6.45 -0.78 -12.48
C CYS A 3 -5.95 -0.47 -13.90
N TYR A 4 -5.94 -1.46 -14.80
CA TYR A 4 -5.30 -1.36 -16.13
C TYR A 4 -6.22 -1.81 -17.27
N ASP A 5 -7.49 -2.08 -16.97
CA ASP A 5 -8.50 -2.38 -17.97
C ASP A 5 -9.06 -1.07 -18.55
N GLU A 6 -9.41 -1.06 -19.84
CA GLU A 6 -10.00 0.11 -20.51
C GLU A 6 -11.49 0.28 -20.17
N ARG A 7 -12.08 -0.70 -19.47
CA ARG A 7 -13.49 -0.71 -19.07
C ARG A 7 -13.75 0.25 -17.92
N SER A 8 -14.88 0.95 -17.95
CA SER A 8 -15.35 1.72 -16.80
C SER A 8 -15.75 0.76 -15.68
N HIS A 9 -14.95 0.73 -14.61
CA HIS A 9 -15.27 -0.03 -13.41
C HIS A 9 -16.41 0.60 -12.62
N THR A 10 -17.26 -0.25 -12.03
CA THR A 10 -18.36 0.22 -11.19
C THR A 10 -17.89 0.45 -9.76
N VAL A 11 -18.56 1.36 -9.04
CA VAL A 11 -18.32 1.56 -7.59
C VAL A 11 -18.52 0.25 -6.81
N LYS A 12 -19.44 -0.60 -7.25
CA LYS A 12 -19.68 -1.91 -6.63
C LYS A 12 -18.49 -2.86 -6.76
N GLU A 13 -17.86 -2.93 -7.93
CA GLU A 13 -16.64 -3.74 -8.12
C GLU A 13 -15.49 -3.25 -7.24
N TYR A 14 -15.32 -1.93 -7.16
CA TYR A 14 -14.37 -1.30 -6.24
C TYR A 14 -14.62 -1.73 -4.79
N GLU A 15 -15.86 -1.58 -4.31
CA GLU A 15 -16.23 -1.90 -2.93
C GLU A 15 -15.98 -3.37 -2.60
N GLN A 16 -16.27 -4.29 -3.52
CA GLN A 16 -15.96 -5.71 -3.35
C GLN A 16 -14.46 -5.96 -3.19
N LEU A 17 -13.62 -5.33 -4.01
CA LEU A 17 -12.17 -5.48 -3.92
C LEU A 17 -11.61 -4.83 -2.64
N TRP A 18 -12.17 -3.69 -2.23
CA TRP A 18 -11.82 -3.02 -0.99
C TRP A 18 -12.17 -3.88 0.21
N ASP A 19 -13.39 -4.40 0.29
CA ASP A 19 -13.84 -5.27 1.37
C ASP A 19 -13.04 -6.56 1.43
N TYR A 20 -12.68 -7.14 0.29
CA TYR A 20 -11.79 -8.29 0.23
C TYR A 20 -10.40 -7.97 0.80
N ASN A 21 -9.80 -6.84 0.41
CA ASN A 21 -8.48 -6.41 0.91
C ASN A 21 -8.51 -6.17 2.44
N GLN A 22 -9.56 -5.53 2.95
CA GLN A 22 -9.75 -5.31 4.39
C GLN A 22 -10.04 -6.61 5.14
N GLY A 23 -10.86 -7.48 4.56
CA GLY A 23 -11.21 -8.78 5.10
C GLY A 23 -9.97 -9.67 5.26
N TRP A 24 -9.11 -9.72 4.25
CA TRP A 24 -7.85 -10.46 4.31
C TRP A 24 -6.99 -10.01 5.51
N ASN A 25 -6.80 -8.70 5.70
CA ASN A 25 -6.00 -8.17 6.82
C ASN A 25 -6.60 -8.51 8.19
N ARG A 26 -7.93 -8.55 8.31
CA ARG A 26 -8.62 -8.91 9.57
C ARG A 26 -8.55 -10.40 9.87
N MET A 27 -8.51 -11.25 8.84
CA MET A 27 -8.43 -12.70 8.99
C MET A 27 -7.00 -13.22 9.12
N ALA A 28 -6.00 -12.40 8.78
CA ALA A 28 -4.60 -12.78 8.88
C ALA A 28 -4.26 -13.18 10.33
N PRO A 29 -3.64 -14.36 10.55
CA PRO A 29 -3.32 -14.81 11.89
C PRO A 29 -2.24 -13.92 12.52
N PRO A 30 -2.13 -13.87 13.86
CA PRO A 30 -1.16 -13.01 14.54
C PRO A 30 0.32 -13.23 14.13
N THR A 31 0.64 -14.39 13.56
CA THR A 31 1.96 -14.68 12.98
C THR A 31 2.34 -13.75 11.82
N PHE A 32 1.37 -13.07 11.21
CA PHE A 32 1.60 -12.08 10.15
C PHE A 32 1.97 -10.69 10.70
N ASN A 33 1.86 -10.48 12.01
CA ASN A 33 2.35 -9.25 12.63
C ASN A 33 3.89 -9.22 12.65
N PRO A 34 4.50 -8.04 12.57
CA PRO A 34 5.94 -7.93 12.71
C PRO A 34 6.37 -8.38 14.12
N ILE A 35 7.42 -9.20 14.20
CA ILE A 35 8.05 -9.60 15.47
C ILE A 35 8.85 -8.44 16.09
N TYR A 36 9.20 -7.44 15.28
CA TYR A 36 9.80 -6.19 15.71
C TYR A 36 9.25 -5.04 14.86
N LEU A 37 8.83 -3.96 15.53
CA LEU A 37 8.36 -2.73 14.90
C LEU A 37 9.01 -1.53 15.57
N ARG A 38 9.69 -0.70 14.77
CA ARG A 38 10.19 0.60 15.20
C ARG A 38 9.79 1.68 14.19
N GLN A 39 9.19 2.73 14.71
CA GLN A 39 8.82 3.90 13.91
C GLN A 39 10.07 4.70 13.50
N PRO A 40 10.04 5.39 12.35
CA PRO A 40 11.17 6.21 11.90
C PRO A 40 11.42 7.39 12.85
N ASP A 41 12.67 7.58 13.24
CA ASP A 41 13.12 8.75 13.98
C ASP A 41 13.38 9.93 13.03
N ARG A 42 12.37 10.80 12.89
CA ARG A 42 12.45 11.97 12.01
C ARG A 42 13.54 12.96 12.42
N SER A 43 13.94 13.00 13.70
CA SER A 43 15.02 13.87 14.17
C SER A 43 16.39 13.45 13.62
N LYS A 44 16.53 12.16 13.27
CA LYS A 44 17.73 11.58 12.66
C LYS A 44 17.63 11.47 11.14
N GLY A 45 16.60 12.06 10.53
CA GLY A 45 16.36 11.98 9.09
C GLY A 45 15.86 10.62 8.62
N GLU A 46 15.40 9.75 9.52
CA GLU A 46 14.79 8.48 9.12
C GLU A 46 13.38 8.70 8.55
N VAL A 47 13.09 8.01 7.44
CA VAL A 47 11.81 8.13 6.72
C VAL A 47 10.99 6.84 6.81
N PHE A 48 11.65 5.69 6.78
CA PHE A 48 11.00 4.38 6.73
C PHE A 48 10.99 3.71 8.11
N PRO A 49 9.90 3.03 8.47
CA PRO A 49 9.87 2.18 9.65
C PRO A 49 10.79 0.98 9.48
N GLU A 50 11.12 0.35 10.59
CA GLU A 50 11.82 -0.92 10.64
C GLU A 50 10.85 -2.00 11.10
N LEU A 51 10.68 -3.03 10.26
CA LEU A 51 9.66 -4.08 10.39
C LEU A 51 10.30 -5.44 10.13
N TRP A 52 10.36 -6.29 11.14
CA TRP A 52 10.93 -7.63 10.98
C TRP A 52 9.80 -8.66 11.06
N PHE A 53 9.78 -9.61 10.14
CA PHE A 53 8.77 -10.68 10.10
C PHE A 53 9.41 -12.04 10.33
N LEU A 54 8.56 -13.02 10.66
CA LEU A 54 9.01 -14.36 11.01
C LEU A 54 9.54 -15.15 9.80
N ASP A 55 9.05 -14.87 8.60
CA ASP A 55 9.39 -15.60 7.36
C ASP A 55 9.13 -14.76 6.09
N ASP A 56 9.81 -15.11 4.99
CA ASP A 56 9.69 -14.45 3.68
C ASP A 56 8.29 -14.59 3.04
N CYS A 57 7.56 -15.66 3.34
CA CYS A 57 6.18 -15.81 2.90
C CYS A 57 5.29 -14.72 3.51
N ILE A 58 5.50 -14.42 4.80
CA ILE A 58 4.79 -13.35 5.50
C ILE A 58 5.17 -11.98 4.93
N VAL A 59 6.47 -11.75 4.71
CA VAL A 59 6.96 -10.53 4.04
C VAL A 59 6.25 -10.33 2.71
N THR A 60 6.23 -11.36 1.87
CA THR A 60 5.62 -11.31 0.55
C THR A 60 4.12 -11.02 0.65
N ALA A 61 3.41 -11.71 1.54
CA ALA A 61 1.97 -11.52 1.72
C ALA A 61 1.61 -10.10 2.18
N ILE A 62 2.32 -9.57 3.18
CA ILE A 62 2.10 -8.22 3.70
C ILE A 62 2.41 -7.16 2.63
N GLN A 63 3.48 -7.35 1.85
CA GLN A 63 3.80 -6.42 0.77
C GLN A 63 2.74 -6.42 -0.34
N HIS A 64 2.25 -7.58 -0.75
CA HIS A 64 1.17 -7.66 -1.75
C HIS A 64 -0.12 -7.04 -1.24
N TRP A 65 -0.40 -7.16 0.06
CA TRP A 65 -1.53 -6.48 0.68
C TRP A 65 -1.40 -4.96 0.62
N HIS A 66 -0.23 -4.40 0.95
CA HIS A 66 0.04 -2.96 0.80
C HIS A 66 -0.01 -2.50 -0.66
N LEU A 67 0.48 -3.32 -1.59
CA LEU A 67 0.43 -3.05 -3.02
C LEU A 67 -1.02 -2.94 -3.53
N ALA A 68 -1.87 -3.88 -3.14
CA ALA A 68 -3.29 -3.86 -3.43
C ALA A 68 -3.98 -2.62 -2.82
N ARG A 69 -3.63 -2.26 -1.58
CA ARG A 69 -4.14 -1.04 -0.93
C ARG A 69 -3.74 0.23 -1.69
N ILE A 70 -2.48 0.35 -2.14
CA ILE A 70 -2.01 1.47 -2.97
C ILE A 70 -2.85 1.58 -4.24
N LEU A 71 -3.03 0.47 -4.96
CA LEU A 71 -3.79 0.43 -6.20
C LEU A 71 -5.26 0.80 -5.97
N LEU A 72 -5.92 0.22 -4.97
CA LEU A 72 -7.31 0.54 -4.67
C LEU A 72 -7.47 2.01 -4.25
N THR A 73 -6.59 2.53 -3.40
CA THR A 73 -6.63 3.96 -3.03
C THR A 73 -6.38 4.86 -4.24
N ALA A 74 -5.44 4.51 -5.13
CA ALA A 74 -5.13 5.32 -6.33
C ALA A 74 -6.29 5.36 -7.34
N PHE A 75 -7.03 4.26 -7.47
CA PHE A 75 -8.12 4.09 -8.44
C PHE A 75 -9.51 4.15 -7.78
N ASP A 76 -9.64 4.77 -6.59
CA ASP A 76 -10.92 4.91 -5.90
C ASP A 76 -11.89 5.80 -6.71
N PRO A 77 -13.00 5.24 -7.24
CA PRO A 77 -13.95 5.97 -8.08
C PRO A 77 -14.78 6.99 -7.28
N ARG A 78 -14.75 6.95 -5.94
CA ARG A 78 -15.50 7.85 -5.05
C ARG A 78 -14.81 9.20 -4.86
N VAL A 79 -13.55 9.34 -5.29
CA VAL A 79 -12.80 10.59 -5.19
C VAL A 79 -13.39 11.62 -6.17
N PRO A 80 -13.86 12.80 -5.70
CA PRO A 80 -14.47 13.80 -6.57
C PRO A 80 -13.49 14.29 -7.65
N ARG A 81 -13.89 14.18 -8.93
CA ARG A 81 -13.09 14.64 -10.08
C ARG A 81 -13.08 16.16 -10.23
N LEU A 82 -14.10 16.84 -9.71
CA LEU A 82 -14.31 18.29 -9.80
C LEU A 82 -14.91 18.82 -8.48
N GLY A 83 -14.78 20.13 -8.26
CA GLY A 83 -15.41 20.82 -7.14
C GLY A 83 -14.49 21.09 -5.92
N PRO A 84 -14.99 21.85 -4.93
CA PRO A 84 -14.19 22.38 -3.82
C PRO A 84 -13.61 21.28 -2.89
N GLY A 85 -14.26 20.12 -2.81
CA GLY A 85 -13.78 18.97 -2.02
C GLY A 85 -12.63 18.19 -2.67
N ARG A 86 -12.31 18.42 -3.95
CA ARG A 86 -11.32 17.65 -4.70
C ARG A 86 -9.93 17.71 -4.07
N ARG A 87 -9.45 18.92 -3.73
CA ARG A 87 -8.09 19.09 -3.21
C ARG A 87 -7.87 18.33 -1.90
N ALA A 88 -8.85 18.37 -1.00
CA ALA A 88 -8.81 17.63 0.25
C ALA A 88 -8.88 16.11 0.01
N ALA A 89 -9.73 15.64 -0.92
CA ALA A 89 -9.84 14.22 -1.25
C ALA A 89 -8.56 13.67 -1.89
N VAL A 90 -7.95 14.42 -2.82
CA VAL A 90 -6.66 14.07 -3.43
C VAL A 90 -5.55 14.03 -2.38
N GLY A 91 -5.48 15.02 -1.48
CA GLY A 91 -4.47 15.03 -0.41
C GLY A 91 -4.57 13.85 0.56
N ARG A 92 -5.79 13.42 0.92
CA ARG A 92 -6.00 12.20 1.71
C ARG A 92 -5.54 10.95 0.98
N ARG A 93 -5.89 10.83 -0.31
CA ARG A 93 -5.47 9.73 -1.18
C ARG A 93 -3.94 9.62 -1.24
N GLU A 94 -3.26 10.74 -1.48
CA GLU A 94 -1.80 10.80 -1.53
C GLU A 94 -1.15 10.43 -0.20
N ALA A 95 -1.73 10.85 0.93
CA ALA A 95 -1.24 10.50 2.26
C ALA A 95 -1.34 9.00 2.53
N GLU A 96 -2.46 8.36 2.18
CA GLU A 96 -2.68 6.91 2.35
C GLU A 96 -1.75 6.07 1.46
N ILE A 97 -1.57 6.49 0.20
CA ILE A 97 -0.61 5.84 -0.72
C ILE A 97 0.80 5.96 -0.15
N LYS A 98 1.19 7.15 0.31
CA LYS A 98 2.51 7.41 0.87
C LYS A 98 2.76 6.58 2.14
N GLU A 99 1.76 6.42 3.00
CA GLU A 99 1.86 5.57 4.18
C GLU A 99 2.18 4.12 3.79
N SER A 100 1.38 3.53 2.90
CA SER A 100 1.60 2.15 2.44
C SER A 100 2.95 1.99 1.74
N MET A 101 3.36 3.00 0.97
CA MET A 101 4.64 3.03 0.28
C MET A 101 5.83 3.06 1.26
N PHE A 102 5.74 3.86 2.33
CA PHE A 102 6.78 3.92 3.36
C PHE A 102 6.91 2.60 4.10
N VAL A 103 5.79 1.93 4.36
CA VAL A 103 5.81 0.57 4.93
C VAL A 103 6.49 -0.40 3.96
N LEU A 104 6.13 -0.45 2.67
CA LEU A 104 6.78 -1.30 1.68
C LEU A 104 8.31 -1.14 1.65
N CYS A 105 8.78 0.11 1.63
CA CYS A 105 10.21 0.42 1.67
C CYS A 105 10.86 0.01 2.99
N GLY A 106 10.16 0.19 4.12
CA GLY A 106 10.60 -0.28 5.44
C GLY A 106 10.78 -1.80 5.47
N ILE A 107 9.79 -2.54 4.97
CA ILE A 107 9.84 -4.00 4.86
C ILE A 107 11.04 -4.44 4.01
N ALA A 108 11.22 -3.85 2.82
CA ALA A 108 12.31 -4.19 1.92
C ALA A 108 13.70 -3.88 2.50
N ARG A 109 13.82 -2.81 3.29
CA ARG A 109 15.07 -2.43 3.97
C ARG A 109 15.39 -3.37 5.13
N SER A 110 14.37 -3.79 5.89
CA SER A 110 14.51 -4.66 7.07
C SER A 110 14.65 -6.14 6.72
N ASN A 111 14.00 -6.59 5.65
CA ASN A 111 13.98 -7.99 5.19
C ASN A 111 14.57 -8.01 3.79
N LYS A 112 15.90 -8.12 3.68
CA LYS A 112 16.66 -7.96 2.42
C LYS A 112 16.53 -9.17 1.48
N THR A 113 15.31 -9.60 1.20
CA THR A 113 15.02 -10.74 0.33
C THR A 113 14.58 -10.26 -1.05
N ALA A 114 14.85 -11.06 -2.08
CA ALA A 114 14.55 -10.68 -3.47
C ALA A 114 13.06 -10.30 -3.68
N PRO A 115 12.08 -11.04 -3.14
CA PRO A 115 10.67 -10.65 -3.22
C PRO A 115 10.39 -9.29 -2.57
N ALA A 116 11.08 -9.02 -1.45
CA ALA A 116 10.92 -7.78 -0.70
C ALA A 116 11.31 -6.55 -1.52
N LEU A 117 12.47 -6.64 -2.18
CA LEU A 117 13.00 -5.57 -3.02
C LEU A 117 12.17 -5.37 -4.29
N ILE A 118 11.80 -6.46 -4.96
CA ILE A 118 11.03 -6.43 -6.21
C ILE A 118 9.66 -5.77 -5.98
N THR A 119 8.94 -6.13 -4.92
CA THR A 119 7.62 -5.57 -4.63
C THR A 119 7.69 -4.09 -4.25
N ALA A 120 8.73 -3.67 -3.52
CA ALA A 120 8.97 -2.25 -3.25
C ALA A 120 9.22 -1.46 -4.54
N CYS A 121 10.03 -1.98 -5.47
CA CYS A 121 10.28 -1.37 -6.78
C CYS A 121 9.00 -1.23 -7.62
N MET A 122 8.12 -2.24 -7.60
CA MET A 122 6.80 -2.14 -8.24
C MET A 122 5.96 -1.04 -7.60
N GLY A 123 5.91 -0.98 -6.26
CA GLY A 123 5.23 0.09 -5.52
C GLY A 123 5.71 1.49 -5.91
N VAL A 124 7.04 1.71 -5.98
CA VAL A 124 7.63 3.00 -6.43
C VAL A 124 7.15 3.33 -7.84
N SER A 125 7.25 2.37 -8.75
CA SER A 125 6.96 2.57 -10.17
C SER A 125 5.50 2.95 -10.40
N MET A 126 4.57 2.34 -9.66
CA MET A 126 3.14 2.63 -9.77
C MET A 126 2.73 3.98 -9.16
N CYS A 127 3.48 4.48 -8.18
CA CYS A 127 3.19 5.78 -7.54
C CYS A 127 3.79 6.97 -8.30
N ARG A 128 4.58 6.74 -9.36
CA ARG A 128 5.16 7.83 -10.15
C ARG A 128 4.04 8.52 -10.98
N PRO A 129 3.92 9.86 -10.95
CA PRO A 129 2.96 10.55 -11.79
C PRO A 129 3.25 10.31 -13.28
N PRO A 130 2.23 10.23 -14.15
CA PRO A 130 2.44 10.21 -15.59
C PRO A 130 3.19 11.49 -16.01
N VAL A 131 4.21 11.32 -16.85
CA VAL A 131 5.02 12.40 -17.43
C VAL A 131 4.19 13.23 -18.39
#